data_AF-B2AM02-F1
#
_entry.id   AF-B2AM02-F1
#
_cell.length_a   1.000
_cell.length_b   1.000
_cell.length_c   1.000
_cell.angle_alpha   90.00
_cell.angle_beta   90.00
_cell.angle_gamma   90.00
#
_symmetry.space_group_name_H-M   'P 1'
#
loop_
_entity.id
_entity.type
_entity.pdbx_description
1 polymer ?
#
loop_
_entity_poly.entity_id
_entity_poly.type
_entity_poly.pdbx_seq_one_letter_code
_entity_poly.pdbx_strand_id
1 'polypeptide(L)'
;MATTAGQGWTQLRQQARALETQTETYLHTYSQFSSQSNIPPKPTEEERSTEAKLQELLEKRDNVISQLTRLLDSESTLSSSSLKQNNLSLLRDKLTDHRRDLSRLRSTLQRARDRANLLGSVRDDISAYRAANPAAAEADYMLDERGRIDNSIGVADGVLSQAYAVQDSFLAQRETLASINRRITHAASQVPGINTLIGRISAKKKRDGIIMGGFIAFCFLVFWFMM
;
A
#
# COMPACT_ATOMS: atom_id res chain seq x y z
N MET A 1 -24.90 8.65 35.52
CA MET A 1 -24.02 9.68 34.88
C MET A 1 -22.90 9.07 34.03
N ALA A 2 -22.41 7.84 34.28
CA ALA A 2 -21.38 7.19 33.46
C ALA A 2 -21.79 6.85 32.00
N THR A 3 -23.08 6.60 31.75
CA THR A 3 -23.62 6.26 30.42
C THR A 3 -23.55 7.43 29.43
N THR A 4 -23.79 8.66 29.89
CA THR A 4 -23.74 9.87 29.07
C THR A 4 -22.31 10.25 28.67
N ALA A 5 -21.34 10.07 29.58
CA ALA A 5 -19.92 10.31 29.31
C ALA A 5 -19.35 9.31 28.29
N GLY A 6 -19.75 8.03 28.36
CA GLY A 6 -19.36 7.01 27.39
C GLY A 6 -19.91 7.26 25.97
N GLN A 7 -21.13 7.80 25.85
CA GLN A 7 -21.70 8.20 24.56
C GLN A 7 -20.96 9.41 23.96
N GLY A 8 -20.66 10.44 24.77
CA GLY A 8 -19.91 11.62 24.33
C GLY A 8 -18.49 11.28 23.83
N TRP A 9 -17.78 10.40 24.54
CA TRP A 9 -16.47 9.90 24.12
C TRP A 9 -16.53 9.21 22.75
N THR A 10 -17.53 8.36 22.55
CA THR A 10 -17.68 7.59 21.31
C THR A 10 -17.94 8.51 20.12
N GLN A 11 -18.80 9.52 20.29
CA GLN A 11 -19.08 10.53 19.26
C GLN A 11 -17.85 11.35 18.90
N LEU A 12 -17.12 11.88 19.88
CA LEU A 12 -15.90 12.67 19.64
C LEU A 12 -14.80 11.83 18.99
N ARG A 13 -14.65 10.56 19.38
CA ARG A 13 -13.71 9.64 18.73
C ARG A 13 -14.07 9.39 17.27
N GLN A 14 -15.36 9.20 16.96
CA GLN A 14 -15.82 9.04 15.59
C GLN A 14 -15.57 10.31 14.76
N GLN A 15 -15.83 11.49 15.34
CA GLN A 15 -15.52 12.78 14.72
C GLN A 15 -14.02 12.95 14.46
N ALA A 16 -13.15 12.61 15.43
CA ALA A 16 -11.70 12.68 15.26
C ALA A 16 -11.21 11.79 14.11
N ARG A 17 -11.77 10.58 13.97
CA ARG A 17 -11.47 9.67 12.85
C ARG A 17 -11.95 10.21 11.50
N ALA A 18 -13.15 10.78 11.45
CA ALA A 18 -13.66 11.38 10.22
C ALA A 18 -12.78 12.56 9.76
N LEU A 19 -12.40 13.45 10.68
CA LEU A 19 -11.49 14.57 10.39
C LEU A 19 -10.10 14.08 9.98
N GLU A 20 -9.63 12.99 10.57
CA GLU A 20 -8.38 12.34 10.18
C GLU A 20 -8.41 11.84 8.73
N THR A 21 -9.44 11.08 8.34
CA THR A 21 -9.59 10.62 6.95
C THR A 21 -9.68 11.79 5.97
N GLN A 22 -10.39 12.86 6.33
CA GLN A 22 -10.43 14.08 5.51
C GLN A 22 -9.03 14.71 5.38
N THR A 23 -8.27 14.77 6.47
CA THR A 23 -6.90 15.31 6.46
C THR A 23 -6.00 14.48 5.54
N GLU A 24 -6.10 13.15 5.56
CA GLU A 24 -5.33 12.26 4.69
C GLU A 24 -5.64 12.51 3.21
N THR A 25 -6.93 12.63 2.86
CA THR A 25 -7.35 12.95 1.49
C THR A 25 -6.78 14.27 1.02
N TYR A 26 -6.88 15.33 1.83
CA TYR A 26 -6.34 16.63 1.46
C TYR A 26 -4.80 16.66 1.43
N LEU A 27 -4.11 15.92 2.30
CA LEU A 27 -2.65 15.76 2.24
C LEU A 27 -2.23 15.06 0.95
N HIS A 28 -2.99 14.04 0.52
CA HIS A 28 -2.75 13.39 -0.76
C HIS A 28 -2.92 14.39 -1.91
N THR A 29 -4.04 15.12 -1.97
CA THR A 29 -4.25 16.18 -2.98
C THR A 29 -3.14 17.21 -2.96
N TYR A 30 -2.71 17.66 -1.78
CA TYR A 30 -1.63 18.64 -1.65
C TYR A 30 -0.29 18.10 -2.16
N SER A 31 0.02 16.82 -1.91
CA SER A 31 1.22 16.18 -2.42
C SER A 31 1.28 16.12 -3.95
N GLN A 32 0.12 16.04 -4.61
CA GLN A 32 0.05 15.99 -6.08
C GLN A 32 0.58 17.27 -6.73
N PHE A 33 0.47 18.44 -6.08
CA PHE A 33 1.04 19.70 -6.58
C PHE A 33 2.57 19.63 -6.72
N SER A 34 3.26 18.83 -5.91
CA SER A 34 4.71 18.64 -6.00
C SER A 34 5.15 17.66 -7.10
N SER A 35 4.24 16.78 -7.54
CA SER A 35 4.51 15.79 -8.59
C SER A 35 4.17 16.28 -10.00
N GLN A 36 3.61 17.48 -10.15
CA GLN A 36 3.30 18.04 -11.46
C GLN A 36 4.60 18.34 -12.21
N SER A 37 4.70 17.90 -13.47
CA SER A 37 5.89 18.10 -14.31
C SER A 37 6.19 19.58 -14.60
N ASN A 38 5.19 20.45 -14.48
CA ASN A 38 5.33 21.89 -14.65
C ASN A 38 4.76 22.59 -13.42
N ILE A 39 5.62 22.84 -12.43
CA ILE A 39 5.22 23.49 -11.18
C ILE A 39 5.14 25.01 -11.44
N PRO A 40 3.98 25.64 -11.22
CA PRO A 40 3.84 27.07 -11.43
C PRO A 40 4.80 27.88 -10.54
N PRO A 41 5.35 29.00 -11.06
CA PRO A 41 6.30 29.85 -10.33
C PRO A 41 5.68 30.54 -9.12
N LYS A 42 4.34 30.58 -9.03
CA LYS A 42 3.58 31.08 -7.89
C LYS A 42 2.57 30.02 -7.46
N PRO A 43 2.26 29.91 -6.14
CA PRO A 43 1.21 29.02 -5.66
C PRO A 43 -0.11 29.29 -6.38
N THR A 44 -0.75 28.23 -6.87
CA THR A 44 -2.08 28.35 -7.47
C THR A 44 -3.13 28.63 -6.40
N GLU A 45 -4.28 29.17 -6.78
CA GLU A 45 -5.39 29.40 -5.85
C GLU A 45 -5.90 28.07 -5.26
N GLU A 46 -5.83 26.99 -6.04
CA GLU A 46 -6.15 25.63 -5.60
C GLU A 46 -5.16 25.10 -4.55
N GLU A 47 -3.86 25.35 -4.72
CA GLU A 47 -2.82 25.00 -3.73
C GLU A 47 -3.06 25.75 -2.42
N ARG A 48 -3.27 27.06 -2.49
CA ARG A 48 -3.51 27.92 -1.32
C ARG A 48 -4.78 27.53 -0.58
N SER A 49 -5.88 27.33 -1.30
CA SER A 49 -7.14 26.91 -0.70
C SER A 49 -7.06 25.51 -0.09
N THR A 50 -6.31 24.59 -0.71
CA THR A 50 -6.05 23.25 -0.16
C THR A 50 -5.21 23.33 1.12
N GLU A 51 -4.16 24.15 1.13
CA GLU A 51 -3.33 24.36 2.31
C GLU A 51 -4.12 24.98 3.46
N ALA A 52 -4.94 26.00 3.18
CA ALA A 52 -5.80 26.64 4.18
C ALA A 52 -6.80 25.64 4.79
N LYS A 53 -7.43 24.80 3.96
CA LYS A 53 -8.32 23.73 4.43
C LYS A 53 -7.59 22.70 5.29
N LEU A 54 -6.34 22.35 4.96
CA LEU A 54 -5.51 21.47 5.77
C LEU A 54 -5.21 22.06 7.15
N GLN A 55 -4.85 23.34 7.20
CA GLN A 55 -4.61 24.04 8.46
C GLN A 55 -5.88 24.06 9.33
N GLU A 56 -7.03 24.38 8.74
CA GLU A 56 -8.33 24.37 9.42
C GLU A 56 -8.69 22.97 9.96
N LEU A 57 -8.48 21.91 9.17
CA LEU A 57 -8.75 20.53 9.60
C LEU A 57 -7.84 20.10 10.75
N LEU A 58 -6.56 20.47 10.70
CA LEU A 58 -5.60 20.17 11.77
C LEU A 58 -5.98 20.90 13.07
N GLU A 59 -6.44 22.14 12.99
CA GLU A 59 -6.94 22.90 14.15
C GLU A 59 -8.23 22.30 14.71
N LYS A 60 -9.18 21.91 13.86
CA LYS A 60 -10.39 21.18 14.29
C LYS A 60 -10.05 19.87 15.00
N ARG A 61 -9.07 19.10 14.49
CA ARG A 61 -8.61 17.87 15.14
C ARG A 61 -8.00 18.13 16.51
N ASP A 62 -7.18 19.18 16.63
CA ASP A 62 -6.57 19.59 17.90
C ASP A 62 -7.63 19.93 18.95
N ASN A 63 -8.68 20.67 18.53
CA ASN A 63 -9.84 20.99 19.38
C ASN A 63 -10.59 19.74 19.85
N VAL A 64 -10.88 18.79 18.95
CA VAL A 64 -11.58 17.53 19.31
C VAL A 64 -10.72 16.67 20.24
N ILE A 65 -9.41 16.58 19.99
CA ILE A 65 -8.46 15.85 20.87
C ILE A 65 -8.39 16.52 22.25
N SER A 66 -8.42 17.85 22.31
CA SER A 66 -8.49 18.59 23.57
C SER A 66 -9.77 18.32 24.35
N GLN A 67 -10.92 18.19 23.66
CA GLN A 67 -12.18 17.80 24.30
C GLN A 67 -12.16 16.37 24.82
N LEU A 68 -11.62 15.42 24.03
CA LEU A 68 -11.41 14.04 24.47
C LEU A 68 -10.50 13.99 25.70
N THR A 69 -9.43 14.78 25.72
CA THR A 69 -8.53 14.90 26.87
C THR A 69 -9.28 15.29 28.13
N ARG A 70 -10.06 16.39 28.07
CA ARG A 70 -10.84 16.88 29.23
C ARG A 70 -11.87 15.86 29.71
N LEU A 71 -12.53 15.14 28.78
CA LEU A 71 -13.47 14.09 29.16
C LEU A 71 -12.77 12.94 29.90
N LEU A 72 -11.57 12.56 29.46
CA LEU A 72 -10.81 11.51 30.12
C LEU A 72 -10.32 11.94 31.51
N ASP A 73 -9.86 13.19 31.64
CA ASP A 73 -9.42 13.77 32.91
C ASP A 73 -10.58 13.93 33.92
N SER A 74 -11.81 14.12 33.42
CA SER A 74 -13.02 14.21 34.25
C SER A 74 -13.58 12.85 34.69
N GLU A 75 -13.12 11.76 34.09
CA GLU A 75 -13.51 10.39 34.45
C GLU A 75 -12.64 9.94 35.64
N SER A 76 -13.21 9.27 36.65
CA SER A 76 -12.41 8.82 37.79
C SER A 76 -11.29 7.89 37.32
N THR A 77 -10.11 7.96 37.93
CA THR A 77 -8.94 7.14 37.58
C THR A 77 -9.20 5.63 37.67
N LEU A 78 -10.23 5.24 38.43
CA LEU A 78 -10.73 3.86 38.54
C LEU A 78 -11.60 3.42 37.35
N SER A 79 -12.18 4.37 36.61
CA SER A 79 -13.04 4.15 35.42
C SER A 79 -12.36 4.53 34.10
N SER A 80 -11.21 5.21 34.14
CA SER A 80 -10.41 5.53 32.95
C SER A 80 -9.79 4.26 32.37
N SER A 81 -10.39 3.71 31.33
CA SER A 81 -9.86 2.53 30.63
C SER A 81 -8.52 2.84 29.98
N SER A 82 -7.51 1.98 30.20
CA SER A 82 -6.20 2.02 29.51
C SER A 82 -6.34 2.14 27.98
N LEU A 83 -7.40 1.57 27.41
CA LEU A 83 -7.73 1.67 25.99
C LEU A 83 -8.09 3.09 25.55
N LYS A 84 -8.79 3.87 26.37
CA LYS A 84 -9.13 5.28 26.07
C LYS A 84 -7.86 6.14 26.08
N GLN A 85 -6.98 5.93 27.05
CA GLN A 85 -5.68 6.61 27.14
C GLN A 85 -4.81 6.33 25.92
N ASN A 86 -4.67 5.05 25.54
CA ASN A 86 -3.92 4.65 24.36
C ASN A 86 -4.53 5.19 23.06
N ASN A 87 -5.86 5.22 22.94
CA ASN A 87 -6.49 5.78 21.76
C ASN A 87 -6.23 7.29 21.64
N LEU A 88 -6.26 8.02 22.75
CA LEU A 88 -5.95 9.45 22.79
C LEU A 88 -4.48 9.73 22.43
N SER A 89 -3.54 8.92 22.92
CA SER A 89 -2.13 9.06 22.54
C SER A 89 -1.94 8.85 21.03
N LEU A 90 -2.53 7.80 20.46
CA LEU A 90 -2.47 7.54 19.02
C LEU A 90 -3.05 8.69 18.17
N LEU A 91 -4.16 9.30 18.61
CA LEU A 91 -4.74 10.45 17.91
C LEU A 91 -3.81 11.68 17.93
N ARG A 92 -3.10 11.92 19.05
CA ARG A 92 -2.11 13.00 19.19
C ARG A 92 -0.87 12.76 18.34
N ASP A 93 -0.36 11.53 18.35
CA ASP A 93 0.81 11.15 17.56
C ASP A 93 0.51 11.35 16.08
N LYS A 94 -0.63 10.85 15.61
CA LYS A 94 -1.07 10.99 14.22
C LYS A 94 -1.35 12.44 13.81
N LEU A 95 -1.87 13.28 14.72
CA LEU A 95 -1.99 14.72 14.46
C LEU A 95 -0.61 15.37 14.29
N THR A 96 0.35 15.01 15.13
CA THR A 96 1.72 15.54 15.09
C THR A 96 2.43 15.14 13.81
N ASP A 97 2.27 13.89 13.38
CA ASP A 97 2.83 13.40 12.12
C ASP A 97 2.21 14.11 10.92
N HIS A 98 0.89 14.29 10.87
CA HIS A 98 0.25 15.03 9.77
C HIS A 98 0.70 16.50 9.72
N ARG A 99 0.98 17.15 10.86
CA ARG A 99 1.57 18.51 10.90
C ARG A 99 2.99 18.53 10.32
N ARG A 100 3.81 17.54 10.66
CA ARG A 100 5.16 17.39 10.09
C ARG A 100 5.12 17.12 8.60
N ASP A 101 4.19 16.29 8.15
CA ASP A 101 4.04 15.98 6.73
C ASP A 101 3.61 17.19 5.92
N LEU A 102 2.67 18.00 6.42
CA LEU A 102 2.33 19.27 5.78
C LEU A 102 3.54 20.21 5.66
N SER A 103 4.33 20.36 6.73
CA SER A 103 5.57 21.17 6.69
C SER A 103 6.59 20.63 5.68
N ARG A 104 6.78 19.31 5.64
CA ARG A 104 7.66 18.65 4.67
C ARG A 104 7.19 18.88 3.24
N LEU A 105 5.91 18.67 2.94
CA LEU A 105 5.32 18.88 1.62
C LEU A 105 5.49 20.33 1.16
N ARG A 106 5.24 21.30 2.03
CA ARG A 106 5.49 22.73 1.75
C ARG A 106 6.95 22.99 1.36
N SER A 107 7.90 22.42 2.11
CA SER A 107 9.33 22.59 1.81
C SER A 107 9.73 21.92 0.49
N THR A 108 9.19 20.74 0.20
CA THR A 108 9.45 20.01 -1.05
C THR A 108 8.90 20.78 -2.25
N LEU A 109 7.67 21.29 -2.14
CA LEU A 109 7.04 22.07 -3.19
C LEU A 109 7.80 23.38 -3.46
N GLN A 110 8.24 24.07 -2.40
CA GLN A 110 9.05 25.27 -2.55
C GLN A 110 10.39 24.98 -3.25
N ARG A 111 11.11 23.93 -2.85
CA ARG A 111 12.37 23.54 -3.52
C ARG A 111 12.15 23.17 -4.98
N ALA A 112 11.04 22.47 -5.28
CA ALA A 112 10.72 22.07 -6.64
C ALA A 112 10.40 23.28 -7.52
N ARG A 113 9.71 24.30 -6.95
CA ARG A 113 9.46 25.60 -7.59
C ARG A 113 10.74 26.40 -7.79
N ASP A 114 11.63 26.47 -6.79
CA ASP A 114 12.92 27.14 -6.90
C ASP A 114 13.77 26.50 -8.00
N ARG A 115 13.80 25.16 -8.07
CA ARG A 115 14.45 24.42 -9.15
C ARG A 115 13.85 24.74 -10.51
N ALA A 116 12.53 24.78 -10.64
CA ALA A 116 11.85 25.11 -11.89
C ALA A 116 12.20 26.53 -12.37
N ASN A 117 12.23 27.51 -11.45
CA ASN A 117 12.60 28.89 -11.74
C ASN A 117 14.06 29.02 -12.20
N LEU A 118 14.98 28.33 -11.53
CA LEU A 118 16.40 28.32 -11.91
C LEU A 118 16.61 27.67 -13.29
N LEU A 119 15.95 26.54 -13.55
CA LEU A 119 16.05 25.85 -14.85
C LEU A 119 15.44 26.67 -15.99
N GLY A 120 14.37 27.44 -15.75
CA GLY A 120 13.79 28.35 -16.74
C GLY A 120 14.80 29.39 -17.20
N SER A 121 15.36 30.17 -16.26
CA SER A 121 16.37 31.19 -16.57
C SER A 121 17.60 30.63 -17.26
N VAL A 122 18.12 29.49 -16.79
CA VAL A 122 19.30 28.86 -17.38
C VAL A 122 19.00 28.33 -18.79
N ARG A 123 17.80 27.78 -19.02
CA ARG A 123 17.42 27.29 -20.34
C ARG A 123 17.25 28.41 -21.34
N ASP A 124 16.70 29.55 -20.91
CA ASP A 124 16.57 30.74 -21.74
C ASP A 124 17.95 31.30 -22.10
N ASP A 125 18.87 31.42 -21.13
CA ASP A 125 20.25 31.86 -21.36
C ASP A 125 21.03 30.91 -22.28
N ILE A 126 20.91 29.59 -22.07
CA ILE A 126 21.53 28.58 -22.94
C ILE A 126 20.95 28.67 -24.35
N SER A 127 19.64 28.86 -24.49
CA SER A 127 19.02 29.00 -25.81
C SER A 127 19.48 30.25 -26.54
N ALA A 128 19.62 31.38 -25.82
CA ALA A 128 20.13 32.63 -26.35
C ALA A 128 21.61 32.51 -26.76
N TYR A 129 22.44 31.87 -25.92
CA TYR A 129 23.84 31.60 -26.24
C TYR A 129 23.99 30.69 -27.47
N ARG A 130 23.21 29.61 -27.54
CA ARG A 130 23.21 28.71 -28.71
C ARG A 130 22.74 29.42 -29.99
N ALA A 131 21.77 30.31 -29.89
CA ALA A 131 21.30 31.13 -31.01
C ALA A 131 22.37 32.15 -31.48
N ALA A 132 23.15 32.70 -30.55
CA ALA A 132 24.25 33.62 -30.86
C ALA A 132 25.48 32.92 -31.46
N ASN A 133 25.73 31.65 -31.09
CA ASN A 133 26.91 30.88 -31.49
C ASN A 133 26.55 29.50 -32.06
N PRO A 134 26.01 29.42 -33.29
CA PRO A 134 25.50 28.17 -33.87
C PRO A 134 26.57 27.09 -34.08
N ALA A 135 27.80 27.46 -34.44
CA ALA A 135 28.90 26.49 -34.63
C ALA A 135 29.36 25.84 -33.31
N ALA A 136 29.35 26.59 -32.20
CA ALA A 136 29.67 26.05 -30.88
C ALA A 136 28.51 25.17 -30.35
N ALA A 137 27.26 25.58 -30.63
CA ALA A 137 26.08 24.82 -30.27
C ALA A 137 26.02 23.44 -30.95
N GLU A 138 26.45 23.35 -32.22
CA GLU A 138 26.55 22.08 -32.94
C GLU A 138 27.62 21.16 -32.31
N ALA A 139 28.79 21.70 -31.98
CA ALA A 139 29.84 20.94 -31.30
C ALA A 139 29.38 20.41 -29.92
N ASP A 140 28.73 21.24 -29.11
CA ASP A 140 28.16 20.82 -27.82
C ASP A 140 27.08 19.76 -27.99
N TYR A 141 26.22 19.88 -29.01
CA TYR A 141 25.23 18.87 -29.33
C TYR A 141 25.87 17.52 -29.69
N MET A 142 26.94 17.52 -30.49
CA MET A 142 27.65 16.28 -30.85
C MET A 142 28.32 15.63 -29.63
N LEU A 143 28.83 16.43 -28.68
CA LEU A 143 29.39 15.93 -27.43
C LEU A 143 28.32 15.33 -26.50
N ASP A 144 27.17 15.99 -26.36
CA ASP A 144 26.02 15.47 -25.60
C ASP A 144 25.48 14.18 -26.22
N GLU A 145 25.40 14.13 -27.55
CA GLU A 145 24.96 12.92 -28.27
C GLU A 145 25.92 11.74 -28.04
N ARG A 146 27.24 12.00 -28.02
CA ARG A 146 28.21 10.98 -27.62
C ARG A 146 27.97 10.49 -26.20
N GLY A 147 27.74 11.40 -25.24
CA GLY A 147 27.45 11.03 -23.86
C GLY A 147 26.15 10.22 -23.73
N ARG A 148 25.11 10.54 -24.51
CA ARG A 148 23.87 9.76 -24.58
C ARG A 148 24.09 8.36 -25.15
N ILE A 149 24.91 8.23 -26.20
CA ILE A 149 25.29 6.94 -26.77
C ILE A 149 26.05 6.10 -25.72
N ASP A 150 27.05 6.67 -25.06
CA ASP A 150 27.84 5.97 -24.04
C ASP A 150 26.98 5.49 -22.87
N ASN A 151 26.04 6.33 -22.39
CA ASN A 151 25.07 5.93 -21.37
C ASN A 151 24.12 4.82 -21.85
N SER A 152 23.64 4.90 -23.09
CA SER A 152 22.78 3.87 -23.69
C SER A 152 23.50 2.52 -23.79
N ILE A 153 24.78 2.54 -24.16
CA ILE A 153 25.64 1.35 -24.18
C ILE A 153 25.76 0.76 -22.77
N GLY A 154 26.02 1.58 -21.76
CA GLY A 154 26.08 1.11 -20.37
C GLY A 154 24.77 0.47 -19.87
N VAL A 155 23.61 0.99 -20.28
CA VAL A 155 22.31 0.38 -19.98
C VAL A 155 22.15 -0.95 -20.71
N ALA A 156 22.53 -1.03 -21.99
CA ALA A 156 22.50 -2.28 -22.75
C ALA A 156 23.38 -3.36 -22.11
N ASP A 157 24.58 -3.00 -21.65
CA ASP A 157 25.48 -3.90 -20.93
C ASP A 157 24.87 -4.37 -19.60
N GLY A 158 24.18 -3.48 -18.88
CA GLY A 158 23.46 -3.82 -17.65
C GLY A 158 22.33 -4.83 -17.90
N VAL A 159 21.54 -4.64 -18.97
CA VAL A 159 20.48 -5.58 -19.38
C VAL A 159 21.09 -6.92 -19.79
N LEU A 160 22.21 -6.92 -20.50
CA LEU A 160 22.90 -8.13 -20.89
C LEU A 160 23.41 -8.90 -19.66
N SER A 161 24.04 -8.20 -18.71
CA SER A 161 24.47 -8.78 -17.43
C SER A 161 23.30 -9.35 -16.63
N GLN A 162 22.15 -8.65 -16.60
CA GLN A 162 20.96 -9.15 -15.93
C GLN A 162 20.39 -10.38 -16.63
N ALA A 163 20.39 -10.42 -17.96
CA ALA A 163 19.96 -11.58 -18.73
C ALA A 163 20.82 -12.82 -18.42
N TYR A 164 22.15 -12.65 -18.32
CA TYR A 164 23.05 -13.73 -17.91
C TYR A 164 22.77 -14.22 -16.48
N ALA A 165 22.55 -13.31 -15.52
CA ALA A 165 22.20 -13.68 -14.15
C ALA A 165 20.86 -14.44 -14.08
N VAL A 166 19.88 -14.06 -14.91
CA VAL A 166 18.59 -14.76 -15.02
C VAL A 166 18.78 -16.14 -15.63
N GLN A 167 19.59 -16.29 -16.68
CA GLN A 167 19.93 -17.59 -17.26
C GLN A 167 20.55 -18.54 -16.23
N ASP A 168 21.52 -18.06 -15.45
CA ASP A 168 22.16 -18.85 -14.39
C ASP A 168 21.14 -19.23 -13.30
N SER A 169 20.26 -18.29 -12.91
CA SER A 169 19.19 -18.58 -11.96
C SER A 169 18.21 -19.66 -12.45
N PHE A 170 17.91 -19.71 -13.77
CA PHE A 170 17.07 -20.76 -14.35
C PHE A 170 17.77 -22.12 -14.36
N LEU A 171 19.08 -22.16 -14.59
CA LEU A 171 19.87 -23.39 -14.48
C LEU A 171 19.84 -23.92 -13.03
N ALA A 172 20.06 -23.05 -12.04
CA ALA A 172 19.95 -23.42 -10.63
C ALA A 172 18.52 -23.86 -10.24
N GLN A 173 17.49 -23.18 -10.73
CA GLN A 173 16.09 -23.59 -10.52
C GLN A 173 15.78 -24.96 -11.15
N ARG A 174 16.34 -25.27 -12.31
CA ARG A 174 16.17 -26.59 -12.95
C ARG A 174 16.77 -27.70 -12.10
N GLU A 175 17.94 -27.46 -11.50
CA GLU A 175 18.57 -28.42 -10.59
C GLU A 175 17.73 -28.63 -9.32
N THR A 176 17.24 -27.54 -8.72
CA THR A 176 16.37 -27.64 -7.54
C THR A 176 15.07 -28.38 -7.83
N LEU A 177 14.40 -28.14 -8.97
CA LEU A 177 13.22 -28.87 -9.40
C LEU A 177 13.50 -30.36 -9.64
N ALA A 178 14.65 -30.70 -10.23
CA ALA A 178 15.08 -32.09 -10.36
C ALA A 178 15.30 -32.75 -8.98
N SER A 179 15.87 -32.00 -8.01
CA SER A 179 16.03 -32.49 -6.64
C SER A 179 14.69 -32.69 -5.92
N ILE A 180 13.72 -31.80 -6.14
CA ILE A 180 12.36 -31.89 -5.60
C ILE A 180 11.65 -33.10 -6.18
N ASN A 181 11.72 -33.30 -7.50
CA ASN A 181 11.14 -34.47 -8.16
C ASN A 181 11.71 -35.76 -7.57
N ARG A 182 13.05 -35.88 -7.43
CA ARG A 182 13.69 -37.03 -6.78
C ARG A 182 13.20 -37.24 -5.34
N ARG A 183 13.07 -36.17 -4.54
CA ARG A 183 12.55 -36.24 -3.16
C ARG A 183 11.07 -36.65 -3.10
N ILE A 184 10.23 -36.14 -4.01
CA ILE A 184 8.81 -36.51 -4.10
C ILE A 184 8.69 -37.98 -4.49
N THR A 185 9.43 -38.45 -5.50
CA THR A 185 9.46 -39.86 -5.88
C THR A 185 9.92 -40.74 -4.72
N HIS A 186 10.94 -40.30 -3.97
CA HIS A 186 11.42 -41.03 -2.81
C HIS A 186 10.40 -41.05 -1.66
N ALA A 187 9.76 -39.92 -1.35
CA ALA A 187 8.70 -39.84 -0.34
C ALA A 187 7.48 -40.69 -0.73
N ALA A 188 7.08 -40.67 -2.00
CA ALA A 188 6.02 -41.53 -2.52
C ALA A 188 6.37 -43.02 -2.37
N SER A 189 7.64 -43.40 -2.53
CA SER A 189 8.11 -44.77 -2.29
C SER A 189 8.20 -45.16 -0.82
N GLN A 190 8.33 -44.19 0.10
CA GLN A 190 8.42 -44.40 1.55
C GLN A 190 7.06 -44.31 2.28
N VAL A 191 5.95 -43.98 1.60
CA VAL A 191 4.60 -44.09 2.16
C VAL A 191 3.90 -45.33 1.58
N PRO A 192 4.29 -46.56 1.96
CA PRO A 192 3.52 -47.75 1.63
C PRO A 192 2.21 -47.72 2.43
N GLY A 193 1.07 -47.79 1.73
CA GLY A 193 -0.25 -47.95 2.36
C GLY A 193 -1.30 -46.89 2.06
N ILE A 194 -1.02 -45.87 1.24
CA ILE A 194 -2.09 -44.96 0.73
C ILE A 194 -3.13 -45.77 -0.06
N ASN A 195 -2.70 -46.76 -0.85
CA ASN A 195 -3.62 -47.60 -1.62
C ASN A 195 -4.53 -48.47 -0.72
N THR A 196 -4.02 -48.93 0.43
CA THR A 196 -4.81 -49.72 1.40
C THR A 196 -5.75 -48.83 2.24
N LEU A 197 -5.37 -47.60 2.57
CA LEU A 197 -6.24 -46.62 3.23
C LEU A 197 -7.39 -46.16 2.33
N ILE A 198 -7.11 -45.86 1.05
CA ILE A 198 -8.13 -45.53 0.03
C ILE A 198 -9.08 -46.72 -0.17
N GLY A 199 -8.57 -47.95 -0.20
CA GLY A 199 -9.39 -49.17 -0.28
C GLY A 199 -10.33 -49.36 0.92
N ARG A 200 -9.89 -49.07 2.14
CA ARG A 200 -10.75 -49.17 3.34
C ARG A 200 -11.86 -48.11 3.35
N ILE A 201 -11.58 -46.90 2.86
CA ILE A 201 -12.58 -45.82 2.77
C ILE A 201 -13.67 -46.17 1.74
N SER A 202 -13.29 -46.68 0.57
CA SER A 202 -14.25 -47.06 -0.47
C SER A 202 -15.12 -48.26 -0.06
N ALA A 203 -14.56 -49.24 0.67
CA ALA A 203 -15.30 -50.38 1.19
C ALA A 203 -16.40 -49.98 2.19
N LYS A 204 -16.12 -49.01 3.08
CA LYS A 204 -17.11 -48.51 4.05
C LYS A 204 -18.29 -47.82 3.34
N LYS A 205 -18.00 -46.96 2.35
CA LYS A 205 -19.02 -46.27 1.55
C LYS A 205 -19.93 -47.22 0.77
N LYS A 206 -19.36 -48.32 0.24
CA LYS A 206 -20.14 -49.35 -0.48
C LYS A 206 -21.10 -50.09 0.46
N ARG A 207 -20.68 -50.39 1.69
CA ARG A 207 -21.53 -51.04 2.70
C ARG A 207 -22.72 -50.15 3.09
N ASP A 208 -22.48 -48.87 3.33
CA ASP A 208 -23.55 -47.93 3.71
C ASP A 208 -24.57 -47.76 2.57
N GLY A 209 -24.12 -47.76 1.31
CA GLY A 209 -25.01 -47.74 0.13
C GLY A 209 -25.88 -49.00 0.00
N ILE A 210 -25.34 -50.18 0.30
CA ILE A 210 -26.10 -51.44 0.29
C ILE A 210 -27.17 -51.44 1.40
N ILE A 211 -26.85 -50.95 2.60
CA ILE A 211 -27.79 -50.86 3.72
C ILE A 211 -28.96 -49.91 3.38
N MET A 212 -28.64 -48.71 2.87
CA MET A 212 -29.67 -47.73 2.49
C MET A 212 -30.54 -48.24 1.33
N GLY A 213 -29.95 -48.88 0.32
CA GLY A 213 -30.69 -49.48 -0.78
C GLY A 213 -31.62 -50.61 -0.33
N GLY A 214 -31.15 -51.47 0.58
CA GLY A 214 -31.96 -52.54 1.17
C GLY A 214 -33.15 -52.00 1.98
N PHE A 215 -32.94 -50.93 2.76
CA PHE A 215 -34.01 -50.28 3.51
C PHE A 215 -35.09 -49.71 2.59
N ILE A 216 -34.68 -49.03 1.51
CA ILE A 216 -35.60 -48.49 0.50
C ILE A 216 -36.39 -49.61 -0.18
N ALA A 217 -35.74 -50.69 -0.60
CA ALA A 217 -36.42 -51.83 -1.23
C ALA A 217 -37.42 -52.50 -0.27
N PHE A 218 -37.07 -52.63 1.01
CA PHE A 218 -37.97 -53.16 2.03
C PHE A 218 -39.20 -52.27 2.24
N CYS A 219 -39.02 -50.95 2.32
CA CYS A 219 -40.14 -50.00 2.41
C CYS A 219 -41.10 -50.12 1.21
N PHE A 220 -40.57 -50.26 -0.01
CA PHE A 220 -41.40 -50.46 -1.20
C PHE A 220 -42.17 -51.78 -1.18
N LEU A 221 -41.56 -52.88 -0.72
CA LEU A 221 -42.22 -54.18 -0.62
C LEU A 221 -43.36 -54.16 0.41
N VAL A 222 -43.14 -53.55 1.57
CA VAL A 222 -44.19 -53.41 2.60
C VAL A 222 -45.34 -52.54 2.09
N PHE A 223 -45.02 -51.42 1.42
CA PHE A 223 -46.04 -50.55 0.83
C PHE A 223 -46.87 -51.29 -0.23
N TRP A 224 -46.24 -52.07 -1.11
CA TRP A 224 -46.93 -52.88 -2.10
C TRP A 224 -47.82 -53.96 -1.47
N PHE A 225 -47.36 -54.61 -0.39
CA PHE A 225 -48.14 -55.66 0.27
C PHE A 225 -49.33 -55.12 1.07
N MET A 226 -49.23 -53.88 1.57
CA MET A 226 -50.28 -53.24 2.37
C MET A 226 -51.37 -52.57 1.51
N MET A 227 -51.11 -52.35 0.22
CA MET A 227 -52.04 -51.77 -0.75
C MET A 227 -52.76 -52.87 -1.54
#